data_AF-A0A7S1WH13-F1
#
_entry.id   AF-A0A7S1WH13-F1
#
_cell.length_a   1.000
_cell.length_b   1.000
_cell.length_c   1.000
_cell.angle_alpha   90.00
_cell.angle_beta   90.00
_cell.angle_gamma   90.00
#
_symmetry.space_group_name_H-M   'P 1'
#
loop_
_entity.id
_entity.type
_entity.pdbx_description
1 polymer ?
#
loop_
_entity_poly.entity_id
_entity_poly.type
_entity_poly.pdbx_seq_one_letter_code
_entity_poly.pdbx_strand_id
1 'polypeptide(L)'
;MAPRADEAEGAGVPDGEKEQRLPQNPAVLRAAVEIVKRKKADAIEKEEYEAAARFHQKLQELEVQLQATEGSCGAGEAAAGADTPDAAPRTGGDGHSARPRSLLATPNPFRTVELLRQSGYSRLQAYALLGLLYIAVFAVEMLLVYVGWQFMGRTAGGADDAGEEAFDEF
;
A
#
# COMPACT_ATOMS: atom_id res chain seq x y z
N MET A 1 33.61 -8.89 -17.00
CA MET A 1 32.33 -9.10 -17.73
C MET A 1 31.41 -9.88 -16.81
N ALA A 2 30.29 -9.29 -16.41
CA ALA A 2 29.31 -9.93 -15.53
C ALA A 2 27.96 -9.99 -16.27
N PRO A 3 27.30 -11.15 -16.36
CA PRO A 3 25.92 -11.22 -16.81
C PRO A 3 24.99 -10.83 -15.63
N ARG A 4 24.13 -9.83 -15.86
CA ARG A 4 22.96 -9.56 -15.01
C ARG A 4 21.79 -10.36 -15.59
N ALA A 5 21.30 -11.32 -14.81
CA ALA A 5 20.01 -11.93 -15.05
C ALA A 5 18.94 -11.05 -14.38
N ASP A 6 18.08 -10.49 -15.22
CA ASP A 6 16.70 -10.17 -14.90
C ASP A 6 15.94 -11.43 -14.49
N GLU A 7 14.90 -11.23 -13.68
CA GLU A 7 13.57 -11.88 -13.68
C GLU A 7 13.02 -11.86 -12.24
N ALA A 8 12.04 -11.01 -11.93
CA ALA A 8 10.62 -11.11 -12.28
C ALA A 8 9.80 -11.82 -11.19
N GLU A 9 9.18 -11.04 -10.31
CA GLU A 9 7.87 -11.33 -9.70
C GLU A 9 7.22 -9.96 -9.38
N GLY A 10 5.97 -9.67 -9.69
CA GLY A 10 4.86 -10.57 -9.94
C GLY A 10 3.65 -10.09 -9.15
N ALA A 11 2.74 -9.41 -9.86
CA ALA A 11 1.30 -9.39 -9.61
C ALA A 11 0.79 -9.16 -8.17
N GLY A 12 0.56 -7.89 -7.81
CA GLY A 12 -0.36 -7.49 -6.75
C GLY A 12 -1.62 -6.84 -7.32
N VAL A 13 -2.53 -7.70 -7.81
CA VAL A 13 -3.99 -7.54 -8.01
C VAL A 13 -4.54 -6.11 -8.23
N PRO A 14 -5.17 -5.82 -9.39
CA PRO A 14 -5.96 -4.61 -9.57
C PRO A 14 -7.10 -4.60 -8.54
N ASP A 15 -7.00 -3.64 -7.62
CA ASP A 15 -7.98 -3.33 -6.59
C ASP A 15 -9.36 -3.18 -7.23
N GLY A 16 -10.32 -3.78 -6.54
CA GLY A 16 -11.54 -4.29 -7.12
C GLY A 16 -12.34 -3.25 -7.88
N GLU A 17 -13.15 -3.80 -8.77
CA GLU A 17 -14.43 -3.29 -9.23
C GLU A 17 -15.31 -2.93 -8.01
N LYS A 18 -14.92 -1.88 -7.29
CA LYS A 18 -15.91 -0.98 -6.70
C LYS A 18 -16.54 -0.39 -7.93
N GLU A 19 -17.67 -0.98 -8.30
CA GLU A 19 -18.77 -0.38 -9.04
C GLU A 19 -18.92 1.06 -8.51
N GLN A 20 -18.08 1.95 -9.05
CA GLN A 20 -18.17 3.37 -8.86
C GLN A 20 -19.45 3.68 -9.60
N ARG A 21 -20.55 3.65 -8.86
CA ARG A 21 -21.68 4.49 -9.16
C ARG A 21 -21.10 5.89 -9.22
N LEU A 22 -20.64 6.24 -10.42
CA LEU A 22 -20.04 7.51 -10.74
C LEU A 22 -21.04 8.52 -10.18
N PRO A 23 -20.63 9.32 -9.18
CA PRO A 23 -21.55 10.31 -8.65
C PRO A 23 -21.98 11.17 -9.83
N GLN A 24 -23.26 11.13 -10.19
CA GLN A 24 -23.86 11.84 -11.32
C GLN A 24 -23.75 13.37 -11.21
N ASN A 25 -23.02 13.86 -10.21
CA ASN A 25 -22.75 15.26 -10.02
C ASN A 25 -21.62 15.70 -10.98
N PRO A 26 -21.90 16.62 -11.94
CA PRO A 26 -20.91 17.09 -12.90
C PRO A 26 -19.71 17.78 -12.21
N ALA A 27 -19.92 18.35 -11.02
CA ALA A 27 -18.86 18.90 -10.19
C ALA A 27 -17.82 17.84 -9.78
N VAL A 28 -18.26 16.61 -9.50
CA VAL A 28 -17.35 15.52 -9.12
C VAL A 28 -16.58 14.99 -10.33
N LEU A 29 -17.21 14.94 -11.50
CA LEU A 29 -16.53 14.60 -12.77
C LEU A 29 -15.43 15.61 -13.10
N ARG A 30 -15.68 16.92 -12.94
CA ARG A 30 -14.66 17.97 -13.11
C ARG A 30 -13.49 17.80 -12.13
N ALA A 31 -13.78 17.55 -10.86
CA ALA A 31 -12.75 17.29 -9.85
C ALA A 31 -11.94 16.03 -10.17
N ALA A 32 -12.58 14.96 -10.65
CA ALA A 32 -11.91 13.74 -11.08
C ALA A 32 -10.96 13.99 -12.26
N VAL A 33 -11.38 14.78 -13.26
CA VAL A 33 -10.52 15.20 -14.38
C VAL A 33 -9.29 15.95 -13.89
N GLU A 34 -9.44 16.89 -12.95
CA GLU A 34 -8.28 17.61 -12.38
C GLU A 34 -7.33 16.69 -11.64
N ILE A 35 -7.84 15.74 -10.85
CA ILE A 35 -7.01 14.76 -10.14
C ILE A 35 -6.23 13.90 -11.13
N VAL A 36 -6.87 13.42 -12.20
CA VAL A 36 -6.20 12.58 -13.20
C VAL A 36 -5.19 13.40 -14.01
N LYS A 37 -5.45 14.69 -14.29
CA LYS A 37 -4.47 15.61 -14.91
C LYS A 37 -3.22 15.77 -14.05
N ARG A 38 -3.38 15.96 -12.74
CA ARG A 38 -2.24 16.02 -11.80
C ARG A 38 -1.46 14.71 -11.77
N LYS A 39 -2.16 13.56 -11.65
CA LYS A 39 -1.51 12.24 -11.68
C LYS A 39 -0.76 11.96 -12.98
N LYS A 40 -1.27 12.42 -14.13
CA LYS A 40 -0.56 12.32 -15.41
C LYS A 40 0.74 13.14 -15.40
N ALA A 41 0.70 14.38 -14.88
CA ALA A 41 1.89 15.21 -14.75
C ALA A 41 2.94 14.56 -13.82
N ASP A 42 2.51 14.06 -12.66
CA ASP A 42 3.38 13.35 -11.71
C ASP A 42 4.00 12.09 -12.33
N ALA A 43 3.24 11.34 -13.16
CA ALA A 43 3.74 10.15 -13.85
C ALA A 43 4.78 10.50 -14.93
N ILE A 44 4.59 11.63 -15.64
CA ILE A 44 5.57 12.12 -16.63
C ILE A 44 6.86 12.56 -15.93
N GLU A 45 6.75 13.27 -14.81
CA GLU A 45 7.90 13.70 -14.02
C GLU A 45 8.72 12.52 -13.47
N LYS A 46 8.06 11.40 -13.19
CA LYS A 46 8.70 10.15 -12.75
C LYS A 46 9.15 9.23 -13.89
N GLU A 47 9.03 9.68 -15.14
CA GLU A 47 9.36 8.89 -16.33
C GLU A 47 8.54 7.59 -16.47
N GLU A 48 7.37 7.52 -15.82
CA GLU A 48 6.42 6.40 -15.90
C GLU A 48 5.48 6.55 -17.10
N TYR A 49 6.03 6.55 -18.31
CA TYR A 49 5.30 6.86 -19.54
C TYR A 49 4.12 5.91 -19.82
N GLU A 50 4.23 4.64 -19.44
CA GLU A 50 3.13 3.67 -19.58
C GLU A 50 1.94 4.01 -18.68
N ALA A 51 2.20 4.45 -17.45
CA ALA A 51 1.16 4.90 -16.54
C ALA A 51 0.51 6.20 -17.04
N ALA A 52 1.32 7.13 -17.57
CA ALA A 52 0.84 8.37 -18.17
C ALA A 52 -0.10 8.12 -19.37
N ALA A 53 0.17 7.11 -20.20
CA ALA A 53 -0.71 6.70 -21.30
C ALA A 53 -2.07 6.20 -20.79
N ARG A 54 -2.08 5.38 -19.74
CA ARG A 54 -3.33 4.90 -19.09
C ARG A 54 -4.14 6.04 -18.48
N PHE A 55 -3.47 7.03 -17.86
CA PHE A 55 -4.17 8.22 -17.35
C PHE A 55 -4.72 9.11 -18.47
N HIS A 56 -4.04 9.18 -19.62
CA HIS A 56 -4.53 9.92 -20.77
C HIS A 56 -5.81 9.29 -21.35
N GLN A 57 -5.87 7.97 -21.44
CA GLN A 57 -7.08 7.25 -21.88
C GLN A 57 -8.25 7.51 -20.92
N LYS A 58 -8.01 7.43 -19.60
CA LYS A 58 -9.03 7.74 -18.58
C LYS A 58 -9.51 9.19 -18.62
N LEU A 59 -8.64 10.13 -18.96
CA LEU A 59 -9.03 11.54 -19.15
C LEU A 59 -9.99 11.71 -20.31
N GLN A 60 -9.71 11.07 -21.45
CA GLN A 60 -10.60 11.13 -22.61
C GLN A 60 -11.98 10.54 -22.28
N GLU A 61 -12.01 9.41 -21.57
CA GLU A 61 -13.26 8.80 -21.14
C GLU A 61 -14.09 9.73 -20.22
N LEU A 62 -13.44 10.35 -19.23
CA LEU A 62 -14.10 11.30 -18.32
C LEU A 62 -14.56 12.57 -19.04
N GLU A 63 -13.79 13.10 -19.98
CA GLU A 63 -14.17 14.27 -20.78
C GLU A 63 -15.40 13.96 -21.66
N VAL A 64 -15.48 12.76 -22.24
CA VAL A 64 -16.66 12.30 -23.00
C VAL A 64 -17.88 12.16 -22.09
N GLN A 65 -17.73 11.59 -20.89
CA GLN A 65 -18.83 11.50 -19.92
C GLN A 65 -19.33 12.87 -19.47
N LEU A 66 -18.41 13.83 -19.28
CA LEU A 66 -18.72 15.20 -18.91
C LEU A 66 -19.47 15.91 -20.04
N GLN A 67 -19.01 15.75 -21.29
CA GLN A 67 -19.68 16.29 -22.47
C GLN A 67 -21.07 15.67 -22.69
N ALA A 68 -21.23 14.37 -22.44
CA ALA A 68 -22.53 13.71 -22.50
C ALA A 68 -23.49 14.22 -21.42
N THR A 69 -22.98 14.47 -20.20
CA THR A 69 -23.78 14.98 -19.09
C THR A 69 -24.15 16.46 -19.29
N GLU A 70 -23.21 17.29 -19.76
CA GLU A 70 -23.46 18.70 -20.07
C GLU A 70 -24.33 18.89 -21.30
N GLY A 71 -24.16 18.06 -22.33
CA GLY A 71 -25.00 18.06 -23.53
C GLY A 71 -26.42 17.55 -23.27
N SER A 72 -26.60 16.65 -22.29
CA SER A 72 -27.91 16.12 -21.89
C SER A 72 -28.69 17.04 -20.91
N CYS A 73 -28.09 18.11 -20.39
CA CYS A 73 -28.70 19.04 -19.44
C CYS A 73 -29.10 20.38 -20.07
N GLY A 74 -29.49 20.38 -21.36
CA GLY A 74 -30.03 21.55 -22.05
C GLY A 74 -31.56 21.72 -21.98
N ALA A 75 -32.29 20.80 -21.33
CA ALA A 75 -33.75 20.87 -21.25
C ALA A 75 -34.24 20.28 -19.93
N GLY A 76 -34.57 21.11 -18.94
CA GLY A 76 -35.21 20.62 -17.73
C GLY A 76 -35.13 21.54 -16.52
N GLU A 77 -36.08 22.46 -16.45
CA GLU A 77 -36.73 22.94 -15.23
C GLU A 77 -35.98 23.91 -14.29
N ALA A 78 -36.41 25.17 -14.39
CA ALA A 78 -36.38 26.14 -13.30
C ALA A 78 -37.55 25.89 -12.33
N ALA A 79 -37.26 25.78 -11.03
CA ALA A 79 -38.16 26.09 -9.90
C ALA A 79 -37.30 26.10 -8.62
N ALA A 80 -36.93 27.24 -8.03
CA ALA A 80 -37.71 28.11 -7.15
C ALA A 80 -37.81 27.61 -5.68
N GLY A 81 -37.36 28.45 -4.74
CA GLY A 81 -37.55 28.37 -3.29
C GLY A 81 -36.25 28.13 -2.51
N ALA A 82 -35.44 29.13 -2.13
CA ALA A 82 -35.67 30.17 -1.11
C ALA A 82 -36.13 29.62 0.24
N ASP A 83 -35.19 29.38 1.18
CA ASP A 83 -35.14 30.12 2.45
C ASP A 83 -33.86 29.81 3.29
N THR A 84 -33.03 30.84 3.41
CA THR A 84 -32.22 31.42 4.51
C THR A 84 -31.87 30.61 5.82
N PRO A 85 -30.96 31.10 6.70
CA PRO A 85 -29.75 30.38 7.12
C PRO A 85 -29.70 30.10 8.65
N ASP A 86 -28.52 29.67 9.12
CA ASP A 86 -27.99 29.84 10.49
C ASP A 86 -28.03 28.62 11.44
N ALA A 87 -27.00 28.59 12.29
CA ALA A 87 -26.72 27.74 13.45
C ALA A 87 -25.99 26.39 13.24
N ALA A 88 -24.65 26.45 13.19
CA ALA A 88 -23.82 25.58 14.05
C ALA A 88 -23.94 26.08 15.51
N PRO A 89 -23.64 25.33 16.61
CA PRO A 89 -22.62 24.26 16.69
C PRO A 89 -22.89 23.05 17.64
N ARG A 90 -22.19 21.91 17.36
CA ARG A 90 -21.75 20.82 18.31
C ARG A 90 -22.89 20.02 18.98
N THR A 91 -22.83 18.72 19.30
CA THR A 91 -21.81 17.91 20.00
C THR A 91 -22.29 16.44 20.01
N GLY A 92 -21.36 15.47 19.86
CA GLY A 92 -21.31 14.21 20.63
C GLY A 92 -22.36 13.10 20.41
N GLY A 93 -21.91 11.91 19.99
CA GLY A 93 -22.74 10.70 20.01
C GLY A 93 -22.10 9.50 19.32
N ASP A 94 -21.01 8.99 19.89
CA ASP A 94 -20.31 7.77 19.48
C ASP A 94 -21.21 6.53 19.43
N GLY A 95 -21.67 6.17 18.23
CA GLY A 95 -22.27 4.86 17.93
C GLY A 95 -21.21 3.84 17.53
N HIS A 96 -20.38 3.39 18.46
CA HIS A 96 -19.47 2.27 18.23
C HIS A 96 -20.27 0.96 18.13
N SER A 97 -20.65 0.59 16.90
CA SER A 97 -21.09 -0.77 16.58
C SER A 97 -19.93 -1.72 16.86
N ALA A 98 -20.02 -2.46 17.96
CA ALA A 98 -19.06 -3.46 18.40
C ALA A 98 -19.07 -4.66 17.43
N ARG A 99 -18.32 -4.55 16.33
CA ARG A 99 -17.94 -5.73 15.54
C ARG A 99 -16.92 -6.56 16.34
N PRO A 100 -17.12 -7.88 16.47
CA PRO A 100 -16.20 -8.76 17.20
C PRO A 100 -14.81 -8.66 16.56
N ARG A 101 -13.84 -8.23 17.36
CA ARG A 101 -12.44 -8.07 16.97
C ARG A 101 -11.85 -9.46 16.78
N SER A 102 -11.70 -9.89 15.53
CA SER A 102 -10.96 -11.11 15.18
C SER A 102 -9.50 -10.92 15.62
N LEU A 103 -9.12 -11.55 16.73
CA LEU A 103 -7.77 -11.56 17.30
C LEU A 103 -6.82 -12.52 16.55
N LEU A 104 -7.32 -13.21 15.52
CA LEU A 104 -6.55 -14.09 14.63
C LEU A 104 -6.40 -13.51 13.22
N ALA A 105 -6.91 -12.29 12.98
CA ALA A 105 -6.57 -11.56 11.78
C ALA A 105 -5.10 -11.14 11.90
N THR A 106 -4.24 -11.83 11.16
CA THR A 106 -2.82 -11.51 11.00
C THR A 106 -2.68 -10.00 10.89
N PRO A 107 -1.99 -9.34 11.84
CA PRO A 107 -1.95 -7.89 11.91
C PRO A 107 -1.36 -7.36 10.61
N ASN A 108 -2.20 -6.73 9.81
CA ASN A 108 -1.79 -6.24 8.51
C ASN A 108 -0.76 -5.10 8.73
N PRO A 109 0.49 -5.23 8.24
CA PRO A 109 1.56 -4.27 8.51
C PRO A 109 1.30 -2.89 7.89
N PHE A 110 0.30 -2.76 7.03
CA PHE A 110 -0.11 -1.45 6.50
C PHE A 110 -1.06 -0.70 7.44
N ARG A 111 -1.79 -1.41 8.31
CA ARG A 111 -2.64 -0.78 9.34
C ARG A 111 -1.81 -0.15 10.45
N THR A 112 -0.63 -0.67 10.75
CA THR A 112 0.27 -0.04 11.73
C THR A 112 0.77 1.30 11.23
N VAL A 113 0.99 1.48 9.93
CA VAL A 113 1.37 2.78 9.35
C VAL A 113 0.26 3.82 9.54
N GLU A 114 -1.01 3.44 9.39
CA GLU A 114 -2.15 4.34 9.65
C GLU A 114 -2.30 4.68 11.14
N LEU A 115 -2.06 3.71 12.04
CA LEU A 115 -2.03 3.95 13.49
C LEU A 115 -0.85 4.85 13.90
N LEU A 116 0.32 4.68 13.28
CA LEU A 116 1.47 5.57 13.49
C LEU A 116 1.19 6.98 12.94
N ARG A 117 0.41 7.09 11.85
CA ARG A 117 -0.01 8.39 11.32
C ARG A 117 -0.94 9.13 12.27
N GLN A 118 -1.83 8.43 12.96
CA GLN A 118 -2.73 9.02 13.96
C GLN A 118 -1.99 9.51 15.21
N SER A 119 -0.82 8.95 15.52
CA SER A 119 0.03 9.39 16.64
C SER A 119 0.98 10.55 16.29
N GLY A 120 0.88 11.10 15.08
CA GLY A 120 1.64 12.29 14.67
C GLY A 120 3.00 12.01 14.05
N TYR A 121 3.36 10.75 13.80
CA TYR A 121 4.60 10.42 13.10
C TYR A 121 4.53 10.79 11.61
N SER A 122 5.64 11.34 11.10
CA SER A 122 5.77 11.62 9.67
C SER A 122 5.80 10.31 8.88
N ARG A 123 5.33 10.34 7.62
CA ARG A 123 5.35 9.15 6.75
C ARG A 123 6.74 8.53 6.66
N LEU A 124 7.77 9.38 6.56
CA LEU A 124 9.15 8.95 6.42
C LEU A 124 9.68 8.30 7.72
N GLN A 125 9.24 8.80 8.88
CA GLN A 125 9.56 8.18 10.17
C GLN A 125 8.87 6.82 10.35
N ALA A 126 7.62 6.67 9.89
CA ALA A 126 6.91 5.39 9.95
C ALA A 126 7.61 4.33 9.09
N TYR A 127 8.04 4.68 7.87
CA TYR A 127 8.82 3.78 7.02
C TYR A 127 10.20 3.47 7.60
N ALA A 128 10.87 4.46 8.20
CA ALA A 128 12.15 4.24 8.86
C ALA A 128 12.03 3.29 10.07
N LEU A 129 11.00 3.44 10.91
CA LEU A 129 10.72 2.53 12.02
C LEU A 129 10.42 1.12 11.54
N LEU A 130 9.60 0.98 10.49
CA LEU A 130 9.27 -0.31 9.91
C LEU A 130 10.50 -0.99 9.31
N GLY A 131 11.34 -0.23 8.60
CA GLY A 131 12.62 -0.72 8.07
C GLY A 131 13.60 -1.13 9.16
N LEU A 132 13.71 -0.34 10.24
CA LEU A 132 14.57 -0.67 11.37
C LEU A 132 14.11 -1.94 12.08
N LEU A 133 12.79 -2.10 12.28
CA LEU A 133 12.22 -3.33 12.82
C LEU A 133 12.56 -4.54 11.94
N TYR A 134 12.43 -4.39 10.62
CA TYR A 134 12.77 -5.46 9.68
C TYR A 134 14.25 -5.86 9.75
N ILE A 135 15.15 -4.88 9.77
CA ILE A 135 16.60 -5.13 9.92
C ILE A 135 16.90 -5.83 11.25
N ALA A 136 16.24 -5.43 12.35
CA ALA A 136 16.46 -6.05 13.65
C ALA A 136 16.02 -7.52 13.66
N VAL A 137 14.85 -7.84 13.10
CA VAL A 137 14.38 -9.23 12.99
C VAL A 137 15.33 -10.04 12.12
N PHE A 138 15.73 -9.50 10.97
CA PHE A 138 16.69 -10.14 10.08
C PHE A 138 18.05 -10.41 10.77
N ALA A 139 18.56 -9.46 11.56
CA ALA A 139 19.79 -9.63 12.31
C ALA A 139 19.68 -10.77 13.35
N VAL A 140 18.53 -10.88 14.03
CA VAL A 140 18.26 -11.98 14.97
C VAL A 140 18.20 -13.32 14.25
N GLU A 141 17.53 -13.40 13.09
CA GLU A 141 17.50 -14.62 12.27
C GLU A 141 18.91 -15.03 11.81
N MET A 142 19.70 -14.10 11.30
CA MET A 142 21.09 -14.37 10.92
C MET A 142 21.94 -14.82 12.10
N LEU A 143 21.73 -14.25 13.29
CA LEU A 143 22.39 -14.67 14.51
C LEU A 143 22.00 -16.11 14.89
N LEU A 144 20.71 -16.47 14.81
CA LEU A 144 20.23 -17.82 15.08
C LEU A 144 20.79 -18.84 14.08
N VAL A 145 20.83 -18.49 12.80
CA VAL A 145 21.45 -19.33 11.76
C VAL A 145 22.95 -19.51 12.03
N TYR A 146 23.66 -18.43 12.38
CA TYR A 146 25.08 -18.48 12.71
C TYR A 146 25.37 -19.36 13.93
N VAL A 147 24.60 -19.21 15.01
CA VAL A 147 24.71 -20.04 16.22
C VAL A 147 24.35 -21.49 15.91
N GLY A 148 23.29 -21.73 15.14
CA GLY A 148 22.88 -23.06 14.70
C GLY A 148 23.98 -23.76 13.91
N TRP A 149 24.63 -23.04 12.99
CA TRP A 149 25.77 -23.57 12.24
C TRP A 149 26.97 -23.86 13.15
N GLN A 150 27.31 -22.96 14.08
CA GLN A 150 28.38 -23.18 15.05
C GLN A 150 28.16 -24.44 15.90
N PHE A 151 26.95 -24.67 16.39
CA PHE A 151 26.62 -25.86 17.18
C PHE A 151 26.63 -27.14 16.33
N MET A 152 26.01 -27.13 15.16
CA MET A 152 25.93 -28.31 14.28
C MET A 152 27.30 -28.69 13.69
N GLY A 153 28.14 -27.70 13.38
CA GLY A 153 29.52 -27.91 12.92
C GLY A 153 30.43 -28.46 14.02
N ARG A 154 30.24 -28.04 15.29
CA ARG A 154 31.00 -28.58 16.43
C ARG A 154 30.65 -30.04 16.73
N THR A 155 29.39 -30.45 16.57
CA THR A 155 28.99 -31.83 16.80
C THR A 155 29.45 -32.79 15.70
N ALA A 156 29.67 -32.29 14.48
CA ALA A 156 30.14 -33.12 13.36
C ALA A 156 31.67 -33.36 13.39
N GLY A 157 32.46 -32.45 13.96
CA GLY A 157 33.93 -32.58 14.01
C GLY A 157 34.51 -33.12 15.33
N GLY A 158 33.68 -33.40 16.33
CA GLY A 158 34.14 -33.85 17.66
C GLY A 158 34.14 -35.36 17.87
N ALA A 159 33.71 -36.16 16.88
CA ALA A 159 33.62 -37.62 17.00
C ALA A 159 34.75 -38.38 16.28
N ASP A 160 35.48 -37.73 15.37
CA ASP A 160 36.52 -38.39 14.57
C ASP A 160 37.94 -38.27 15.19
N ASP A 161 38.15 -37.42 16.19
CA ASP A 161 39.47 -37.18 16.81
C ASP A 161 39.69 -37.99 18.11
N ALA A 162 39.12 -39.19 18.19
CA ALA A 162 39.36 -40.13 19.30
C ALA A 162 39.63 -41.57 18.82
N GLY A 163 39.77 -41.79 17.50
CA GLY A 163 39.84 -43.13 16.90
C GLY A 163 41.18 -43.51 16.26
N GLU A 164 42.07 -42.57 15.95
CA GLU A 164 43.25 -42.87 15.10
C GLU A 164 44.58 -43.08 15.83
N GLU A 165 44.70 -42.86 17.15
CA GLU A 165 45.97 -43.09 17.85
C GLU A 165 46.19 -44.53 18.37
N ALA A 166 45.26 -45.46 18.13
CA ALA A 166 45.32 -46.81 18.74
C ALA A 166 45.92 -47.92 17.86
N PHE A 167 46.34 -47.64 16.61
CA PHE A 167 46.74 -48.69 15.66
C PHE A 167 48.21 -48.71 15.22
N ASP A 168 49.07 -47.82 15.73
CA ASP A 168 50.49 -47.78 15.36
C ASP A 168 51.46 -48.44 16.38
N GLU A 169 50.96 -49.25 17.32
CA GLU A 169 51.80 -49.93 18.33
C GLU A 169 51.71 -51.47 18.33
N PHE A 170 51.71 -52.13 17.15
CA PHE A 170 51.97 -53.58 17.05
C PHE A 170 52.76 -53.98 15.80
#